data_AF-A0AA48LYW0-F1
#
_entry.id   AF-A0AA48LYW0-F1
#
_cell.length_a   1.000
_cell.length_b   1.000
_cell.length_c   1.000
_cell.angle_alpha   90.00
_cell.angle_beta   90.00
_cell.angle_gamma   90.00
#
_symmetry.space_group_name_H-M   'P 1'
#
loop_
_entity.id
_entity.type
_entity.pdbx_description
1 polymer ?
#
loop_
_entity_poly.entity_id
_entity_poly.type
_entity_poly.pdbx_seq_one_letter_code
_entity_poly.pdbx_strand_id
1 'polypeptide(L)'
;MKPNLSGGGVTIAGLLLAGVGVYAMWTGWDVILLERGWSLFISGAVMLSGGVVTMALGRVIAHMARLAAQPALAVASEKQEAPAQAVAEAVPARPKVDVRPARAEVAPPTAPKSVEARAPEPKPAAVSDLFKAMRKAEAPTEVDRYEAGDSTYVMMSDGSVEVLGPNGRQRYASLAALKADAGLREP
;
A
#
# COMPACT_ATOMS: atom_id res chain seq x y z
N MET A 1 -35.40 3.93 -11.51
CA MET A 1 -34.13 3.26 -11.86
C MET A 1 -33.22 3.36 -10.65
N LYS A 2 -32.89 2.23 -9.99
CA LYS A 2 -31.95 2.23 -8.86
C LYS A 2 -30.54 2.32 -9.46
N PRO A 3 -29.73 3.34 -9.11
CA PRO A 3 -28.38 3.42 -9.64
C PRO A 3 -27.59 2.18 -9.22
N ASN A 4 -26.60 1.82 -10.01
CA ASN A 4 -25.78 0.64 -9.80
C ASN A 4 -24.78 0.97 -8.66
N LEU A 5 -25.27 1.04 -7.43
CA LEU A 5 -24.55 1.59 -6.28
C LEU A 5 -23.24 0.84 -5.97
N SER A 6 -23.13 -0.44 -6.34
CA SER A 6 -22.00 -1.28 -5.94
C SER A 6 -20.68 -0.91 -6.63
N GLY A 7 -20.67 -0.76 -7.95
CA GLY A 7 -19.46 -0.39 -8.69
C GLY A 7 -19.07 1.08 -8.51
N GLY A 8 -20.07 1.98 -8.58
CA GLY A 8 -19.84 3.41 -8.42
C GLY A 8 -19.40 3.80 -7.01
N GLY A 9 -19.98 3.17 -5.98
CA GLY A 9 -19.63 3.43 -4.58
C GLY A 9 -18.18 3.09 -4.27
N VAL A 10 -17.69 1.94 -4.73
CA VAL A 10 -16.28 1.52 -4.52
C VAL A 10 -15.31 2.48 -5.23
N THR A 11 -15.64 2.93 -6.45
CA THR A 11 -14.80 3.91 -7.16
C THR A 11 -14.72 5.23 -6.41
N ILE A 12 -15.85 5.75 -5.91
CA ILE A 12 -15.89 6.99 -5.13
C ILE A 12 -15.10 6.83 -3.82
N ALA A 13 -15.29 5.72 -3.11
CA ALA A 13 -14.56 5.43 -1.88
C ALA A 13 -13.04 5.38 -2.11
N GLY A 14 -12.59 4.72 -3.19
CA GLY A 14 -11.17 4.70 -3.57
C GLY A 14 -10.63 6.09 -3.90
N LEU A 15 -11.41 6.92 -4.58
CA LEU A 15 -11.02 8.29 -4.94
C LEU A 15 -10.94 9.21 -3.71
N LEU A 16 -11.88 9.08 -2.77
CA LEU A 16 -11.83 9.77 -1.48
C LEU A 16 -10.61 9.34 -0.65
N LEU A 17 -10.35 8.03 -0.57
CA LEU A 17 -9.18 7.50 0.14
C LEU A 17 -7.88 8.02 -0.48
N ALA A 18 -7.79 8.06 -1.81
CA ALA A 18 -6.64 8.62 -2.51
C ALA A 18 -6.46 10.12 -2.20
N GLY A 19 -7.55 10.90 -2.20
CA GLY A 19 -7.54 12.32 -1.86
C GLY A 19 -7.08 12.59 -0.43
N VAL A 20 -7.55 11.78 0.54
CA VAL A 20 -7.06 11.84 1.93
C VAL A 20 -5.56 11.54 2.00
N GLY A 21 -5.08 10.57 1.21
CA GLY A 21 -3.66 10.25 1.10
C GLY A 21 -2.82 11.44 0.61
N VAL A 22 -3.24 12.09 -0.48
CA VAL A 22 -2.57 13.29 -1.02
C VAL A 22 -2.55 14.42 0.01
N TYR A 23 -3.68 14.66 0.69
CA TYR A 23 -3.77 15.69 1.73
C TYR A 23 -2.82 15.41 2.91
N ALA A 24 -2.73 14.15 3.35
CA ALA A 24 -1.80 13.73 4.39
C ALA A 24 -0.32 13.91 3.97
N MET A 25 0.01 13.64 2.71
CA MET A 25 1.36 13.89 2.17
C MET A 25 1.69 15.39 2.14
N TRP A 26 0.75 16.22 1.68
CA TRP A 26 0.93 17.67 1.61
C TRP A 26 1.17 18.26 3.01
N THR A 27 0.31 17.91 3.96
CA THR A 27 0.43 18.40 5.36
C THR A 27 1.63 17.81 6.08
N GLY A 28 1.98 16.55 5.80
CA GLY A 28 3.16 15.89 6.36
C GLY A 28 4.47 16.53 5.91
N TRP A 29 4.51 17.08 4.69
CA TRP A 29 5.69 17.73 4.12
C TRP A 29 6.20 18.91 4.95
N ASP A 30 5.31 19.80 5.38
CA ASP A 30 5.67 20.96 6.20
C ASP A 30 6.13 20.58 7.62
N VAL A 31 5.83 19.35 8.05
CA VAL A 31 6.11 18.81 9.39
C VAL A 31 7.29 17.82 9.37
N ILE A 32 7.98 17.63 8.25
CA ILE A 32 9.10 16.64 8.09
C ILE A 32 10.23 16.86 9.11
N LEU A 33 10.44 18.11 9.56
CA LEU A 33 11.43 18.42 10.59
C LEU A 33 11.05 17.91 12.00
N LEU A 34 9.79 17.51 12.20
CA LEU A 34 9.34 16.77 13.37
C LEU A 34 9.31 15.27 13.04
N GLU A 35 9.63 14.42 14.01
CA GLU A 35 9.58 12.95 13.86
C GLU A 35 8.22 12.42 13.33
N ARG A 36 7.16 13.22 13.50
CA ARG A 36 5.79 12.90 13.10
C ARG A 36 5.51 13.14 11.61
N GLY A 37 6.29 13.98 10.93
CA GLY A 37 6.10 14.28 9.50
C GLY A 37 6.33 13.06 8.62
N TRP A 38 7.34 12.24 8.96
CA TRP A 38 7.66 11.01 8.25
C TRP A 38 6.52 9.98 8.32
N SER A 39 5.96 9.73 9.50
CA SER A 39 4.86 8.77 9.66
C SER A 39 3.59 9.20 8.93
N LEU A 40 3.26 10.51 8.97
CA LEU A 40 2.09 11.04 8.28
C LEU A 40 2.24 10.96 6.76
N PHE A 41 3.42 11.29 6.25
CA PHE A 41 3.73 11.22 4.82
C PHE A 41 3.68 9.78 4.29
N ILE A 42 4.29 8.82 5.01
CA ILE A 42 4.26 7.39 4.64
C ILE A 42 2.82 6.86 4.65
N SER A 43 2.05 7.20 5.68
CA SER A 43 0.64 6.80 5.76
C SER A 43 -0.17 7.37 4.60
N GLY A 44 0.10 8.63 4.21
CA GLY A 44 -0.50 9.27 3.05
C GLY A 44 -0.17 8.55 1.74
N ALA A 45 1.08 8.14 1.54
CA ALA A 45 1.50 7.38 0.35
C ALA A 45 0.82 6.01 0.26
N VAL A 46 0.64 5.32 1.39
CA VAL A 46 -0.09 4.05 1.48
C VAL A 46 -1.57 4.26 1.14
N MET A 47 -2.22 5.28 1.71
CA MET A 47 -3.62 5.61 1.40
C MET A 47 -3.81 6.01 -0.06
N LEU A 48 -2.89 6.78 -0.64
CA LEU A 48 -2.91 7.14 -2.05
C LEU A 48 -2.86 5.90 -2.94
N SER A 49 -1.86 5.04 -2.71
CA SER A 49 -1.67 3.81 -3.48
C SER A 49 -2.87 2.87 -3.35
N GLY A 50 -3.34 2.65 -2.11
CA GLY A 50 -4.52 1.83 -1.83
C GLY A 50 -5.79 2.39 -2.47
N GLY A 51 -6.01 3.70 -2.37
CA GLY A 51 -7.15 4.39 -2.97
C GLY A 51 -7.20 4.27 -4.49
N VAL A 52 -6.06 4.43 -5.17
CA VAL A 52 -5.97 4.23 -6.63
C VAL A 52 -6.31 2.79 -7.02
N VAL A 53 -5.78 1.80 -6.29
CA VAL A 53 -6.08 0.38 -6.54
C VAL A 53 -7.56 0.08 -6.32
N THR A 54 -8.15 0.56 -5.23
CA THR A 54 -9.59 0.41 -4.95
C THR A 54 -10.45 1.08 -6.02
N MET A 55 -10.06 2.27 -6.47
CA MET A 55 -10.75 3.00 -7.54
C MET A 55 -10.74 2.20 -8.85
N ALA A 56 -9.57 1.69 -9.25
CA ALA A 56 -9.40 0.89 -10.45
C ALA A 56 -10.26 -0.38 -10.39
N LEU A 57 -10.27 -1.09 -9.25
CA LEU A 57 -11.09 -2.27 -9.05
C LEU A 57 -12.58 -1.96 -9.16
N GLY A 58 -13.05 -0.86 -8.55
CA GLY A 58 -14.43 -0.40 -8.69
C GLY A 58 -14.80 -0.13 -10.15
N ARG A 59 -13.88 0.45 -10.93
CA ARG A 59 -14.10 0.72 -12.36
C ARG A 59 -14.19 -0.57 -13.19
N VAL A 60 -13.36 -1.57 -12.89
CA VAL A 60 -13.40 -2.90 -13.51
C VAL A 60 -14.73 -3.59 -13.23
N ILE A 61 -15.18 -3.61 -11.97
CA ILE A 61 -16.48 -4.18 -11.58
C ILE A 61 -17.63 -3.46 -12.31
N ALA A 62 -17.61 -2.13 -12.35
CA ALA A 62 -18.62 -1.34 -13.06
C ALA A 62 -18.59 -1.57 -14.58
N HIS A 63 -17.43 -1.87 -15.16
CA HIS A 63 -17.30 -2.23 -16.56
C HIS A 63 -17.92 -3.61 -16.83
N MET A 64 -17.60 -4.62 -16.02
CA MET A 64 -18.17 -5.96 -16.13
C MET A 64 -19.70 -5.95 -15.95
N ALA A 65 -20.22 -5.20 -14.97
CA ALA A 65 -21.66 -5.07 -14.76
C ALA A 65 -22.38 -4.44 -15.96
N ARG A 66 -21.74 -3.47 -16.63
CA ARG A 66 -22.27 -2.88 -17.87
C ARG A 66 -22.27 -3.86 -19.04
N LEU A 67 -21.22 -4.68 -19.19
CA LEU A 67 -21.19 -5.74 -20.20
C LEU A 67 -22.31 -6.77 -19.96
N ALA A 68 -22.53 -7.17 -18.71
CA ALA A 68 -23.59 -8.11 -18.35
C ALA A 68 -25.01 -7.55 -18.58
N ALA A 69 -25.20 -6.23 -18.47
CA ALA A 69 -26.50 -5.57 -18.63
C ALA A 69 -26.89 -5.32 -20.11
N GLN A 70 -25.94 -5.32 -21.04
CA GLN A 70 -26.18 -5.07 -22.47
C GLN A 70 -27.16 -6.05 -23.13
N PRO A 71 -27.07 -7.39 -22.95
CA PRO A 71 -28.03 -8.32 -23.55
C PRO A 71 -29.45 -8.14 -22.99
N ALA A 72 -29.60 -7.73 -21.73
CA ALA A 72 -30.90 -7.53 -21.09
C ALA A 72 -31.63 -6.28 -21.60
N LEU A 73 -30.89 -5.22 -21.94
CA LEU A 73 -31.47 -3.97 -22.47
C LEU A 73 -31.91 -4.11 -23.93
N ALA A 74 -31.23 -4.96 -24.71
CA ALA A 74 -31.64 -5.30 -26.08
C ALA A 74 -32.96 -6.08 -26.10
N VAL A 75 -33.10 -7.12 -25.26
CA VAL A 75 -34.33 -7.93 -25.14
C VAL A 75 -35.48 -7.12 -24.53
N ALA A 76 -35.20 -6.20 -23.60
CA ALA A 76 -36.22 -5.32 -23.03
C ALA A 76 -36.71 -4.25 -24.01
N SER A 77 -35.83 -3.74 -24.89
CA SER A 77 -36.22 -2.80 -25.95
C SER A 77 -37.09 -3.49 -27.00
N GLU A 78 -36.73 -4.72 -27.40
CA GLU A 78 -37.52 -5.52 -28.34
C GLU A 78 -38.91 -5.89 -27.78
N LYS A 79 -39.00 -6.15 -26.48
CA LYS A 79 -40.28 -6.42 -25.80
C LYS A 79 -41.19 -5.19 -25.67
N GLN A 80 -40.64 -3.98 -25.74
CA GLN A 80 -41.39 -2.74 -25.56
C GLN A 80 -41.89 -2.14 -26.89
N GLU A 81 -41.44 -2.66 -28.03
CA GLU A 81 -41.76 -2.16 -29.36
C GLU A 81 -42.82 -3.01 -30.12
N ALA A 82 -43.39 -4.03 -29.48
CA ALA A 82 -44.50 -4.82 -30.03
C ALA A 82 -45.87 -4.36 -29.45
N PRO A 83 -46.70 -3.62 -30.21
CA PRO A 83 -48.05 -3.28 -29.78
C PRO A 83 -49.01 -4.47 -30.01
N ALA A 84 -49.77 -4.79 -28.95
CA ALA A 84 -51.17 -5.20 -28.99
C ALA A 84 -51.67 -5.96 -30.26
N GLN A 85 -51.32 -7.23 -30.42
CA GLN A 85 -52.16 -8.19 -31.16
C GLN A 85 -51.75 -9.63 -30.83
N ALA A 86 -52.48 -10.26 -29.91
CA ALA A 86 -52.76 -11.71 -29.82
C ALA A 86 -53.42 -11.99 -28.47
N VAL A 87 -54.71 -11.70 -28.39
CA VAL A 87 -55.59 -12.38 -27.43
C VAL A 87 -56.13 -13.62 -28.15
N ALA A 88 -56.23 -14.72 -27.41
CA ALA A 88 -56.74 -16.04 -27.79
C ALA A 88 -55.69 -17.00 -28.39
N GLU A 89 -55.26 -17.99 -27.60
CA GLU A 89 -55.78 -19.36 -27.75
C GLU A 89 -55.42 -20.22 -26.53
N ALA A 90 -56.29 -21.20 -26.26
CA ALA A 90 -56.52 -21.84 -24.98
C ALA A 90 -55.52 -22.94 -24.59
N VAL A 91 -55.40 -23.14 -23.28
CA VAL A 91 -54.78 -24.30 -22.59
C VAL A 91 -55.61 -25.56 -22.85
N PRO A 92 -54.98 -26.76 -22.94
CA PRO A 92 -55.40 -27.81 -22.01
C PRO A 92 -54.26 -28.69 -21.44
N ALA A 93 -54.40 -28.91 -20.12
CA ALA A 93 -54.23 -30.11 -19.28
C ALA A 93 -53.11 -31.16 -19.54
N ARG A 94 -52.37 -31.42 -18.45
CA ARG A 94 -51.51 -32.58 -18.18
C ARG A 94 -52.33 -33.87 -17.93
N PRO A 95 -51.70 -35.05 -18.08
CA PRO A 95 -51.97 -36.20 -17.22
C PRO A 95 -50.75 -36.58 -16.36
N LYS A 96 -51.04 -36.98 -15.11
CA LYS A 96 -50.13 -37.55 -14.09
C LYS A 96 -49.94 -39.06 -14.30
N VAL A 97 -49.06 -39.63 -13.46
CA VAL A 97 -48.94 -41.03 -12.94
C VAL A 97 -47.59 -41.65 -13.35
N ASP A 98 -46.78 -42.30 -12.51
CA ASP A 98 -46.54 -42.35 -11.05
C ASP A 98 -45.30 -43.26 -10.82
N VAL A 99 -44.85 -43.31 -9.57
CA VAL A 99 -44.09 -44.39 -8.90
C VAL A 99 -42.54 -44.41 -8.97
N ARG A 100 -41.95 -44.11 -7.81
CA ARG A 100 -40.60 -44.41 -7.26
C ARG A 100 -40.58 -45.88 -6.76
N PRO A 101 -39.48 -46.69 -6.71
CA PRO A 101 -38.20 -46.33 -6.09
C PRO A 101 -36.90 -47.05 -6.55
N ALA A 102 -35.73 -46.47 -6.28
CA ALA A 102 -34.56 -47.22 -5.78
C ALA A 102 -33.48 -46.25 -5.28
N ARG A 103 -33.01 -46.52 -4.07
CA ARG A 103 -31.93 -45.86 -3.35
C ARG A 103 -30.65 -46.66 -3.57
N ALA A 104 -29.57 -46.01 -3.97
CA ALA A 104 -28.18 -46.48 -3.88
C ALA A 104 -27.32 -45.21 -3.79
N GLU A 105 -27.06 -44.72 -2.58
CA GLU A 105 -25.80 -44.94 -1.85
C GLU A 105 -24.61 -44.30 -2.55
N VAL A 106 -24.42 -43.02 -2.21
CA VAL A 106 -23.30 -42.18 -2.62
C VAL A 106 -22.09 -42.59 -1.81
N ALA A 107 -21.09 -43.15 -2.47
CA ALA A 107 -19.76 -43.36 -1.91
C ALA A 107 -19.09 -42.01 -1.60
N PRO A 108 -18.34 -41.88 -0.49
CA PRO A 108 -17.80 -40.59 -0.06
C PRO A 108 -16.63 -40.14 -0.94
N PRO A 109 -16.63 -38.87 -1.41
CA PRO A 109 -15.41 -38.29 -1.96
C PRO A 109 -14.43 -38.02 -0.82
N THR A 110 -13.25 -38.58 -1.01
CA THR A 110 -12.01 -38.44 -0.26
C THR A 110 -11.74 -36.99 0.15
N ALA A 111 -11.61 -36.75 1.45
CA ALA A 111 -11.19 -35.47 2.00
C ALA A 111 -9.73 -35.17 1.59
N PRO A 112 -9.42 -34.03 0.96
CA PRO A 112 -8.05 -33.55 0.91
C PRO A 112 -7.63 -33.13 2.32
N LYS A 113 -6.58 -33.77 2.83
CA LYS A 113 -5.89 -33.40 4.06
C LYS A 113 -5.49 -31.93 3.97
N SER A 114 -6.02 -31.12 4.87
CA SER A 114 -5.49 -29.80 5.19
C SER A 114 -4.02 -29.98 5.59
N VAL A 115 -3.11 -29.62 4.69
CA VAL A 115 -1.74 -29.34 5.08
C VAL A 115 -1.78 -27.95 5.70
N GLU A 116 -1.88 -27.95 7.02
CA GLU A 116 -1.62 -26.79 7.87
C GLU A 116 -0.21 -26.25 7.52
N ALA A 117 -0.16 -25.27 6.62
CA ALA A 117 1.04 -24.51 6.36
C ALA A 117 1.31 -23.66 7.59
N ARG A 118 2.07 -24.23 8.53
CA ARG A 118 2.57 -23.53 9.72
C ARG A 118 3.40 -22.36 9.23
N ALA A 119 2.80 -21.16 9.23
CA ALA A 119 3.52 -19.92 9.02
C ALA A 119 4.67 -19.85 10.05
N PRO A 120 5.93 -19.60 9.63
CA PRO A 120 7.00 -19.43 10.59
C PRO A 120 6.69 -18.21 11.46
N GLU A 121 6.55 -18.42 12.77
CA GLU A 121 6.48 -17.35 13.75
C GLU A 121 7.72 -16.44 13.59
N PRO A 122 7.55 -15.12 13.49
CA PRO A 122 8.68 -14.20 13.35
C PRO A 122 9.53 -14.28 14.62
N LYS A 123 10.74 -14.84 14.51
CA LYS A 123 11.70 -14.91 15.60
C LYS A 123 12.05 -13.48 16.08
N PRO A 124 12.01 -13.19 17.40
CA PRO A 124 12.40 -11.91 18.00
C PRO A 124 13.83 -11.45 17.66
N ALA A 125 14.69 -12.34 17.15
CA ALA A 125 16.04 -11.99 16.69
C ALA A 125 16.01 -11.02 15.50
N ALA A 126 15.08 -11.18 14.56
CA ALA A 126 15.03 -10.39 13.32
C ALA A 126 14.76 -8.91 13.57
N VAL A 127 13.93 -8.58 14.58
CA VAL A 127 13.69 -7.19 14.99
C VAL A 127 14.89 -6.58 15.71
N SER A 128 15.58 -7.35 16.57
CA SER A 128 16.80 -6.88 17.25
C SER A 128 17.94 -6.58 16.26
N ASP A 129 18.12 -7.45 15.26
CA ASP A 129 19.10 -7.26 14.20
C ASP A 129 18.77 -6.05 13.32
N LEU A 130 17.48 -5.81 13.06
CA LEU A 130 17.00 -4.62 12.36
C LEU A 130 17.31 -3.34 13.16
N PHE A 131 17.02 -3.30 14.47
CA PHE A 131 17.36 -2.15 15.32
C PHE A 131 18.87 -1.92 15.44
N LYS A 132 19.68 -2.99 15.41
CA LYS A 132 21.15 -2.90 15.41
C LYS A 132 21.67 -2.39 14.08
N ALA A 133 21.08 -2.80 12.96
CA ALA A 133 21.39 -2.28 11.63
C ALA A 133 21.02 -0.80 11.50
N MET A 134 19.86 -0.38 12.03
CA MET A 134 19.45 1.03 12.06
C MET A 134 20.41 1.89 12.88
N ARG A 135 20.79 1.46 14.09
CA ARG A 135 21.79 2.18 14.92
C ARG A 135 23.17 2.27 14.28
N LYS A 136 23.55 1.28 13.47
CA LYS A 136 24.82 1.32 12.72
C LYS A 136 24.77 2.32 11.55
N ALA A 137 23.60 2.47 10.92
CA ALA A 137 23.40 3.45 9.85
C ALA A 137 23.40 4.90 10.37
N GLU A 138 23.13 5.10 11.66
CA GLU A 138 23.11 6.42 12.31
C GLU A 138 24.49 6.94 12.74
N ALA A 139 25.54 6.10 12.64
CA ALA A 139 26.90 6.55 12.87
C ALA A 139 27.29 7.58 11.79
N PRO A 140 27.80 8.77 12.16
CA PRO A 140 28.23 9.77 11.19
C PRO A 140 29.19 9.15 10.18
N THR A 141 28.90 9.34 8.90
CA THR A 141 29.72 8.81 7.80
C THR A 141 30.75 9.84 7.40
N GLU A 142 31.96 9.41 7.09
CA GLU A 142 32.99 10.25 6.50
C GLU A 142 32.51 10.76 5.13
N VAL A 143 32.42 12.08 4.99
CA VAL A 143 32.03 12.79 3.76
C VAL A 143 33.26 13.21 2.98
N ASP A 144 34.27 13.73 3.66
CA ASP A 144 35.48 14.23 3.02
C ASP A 144 36.71 14.07 3.93
N ARG A 145 37.89 14.00 3.32
CA ARG A 145 39.17 13.89 4.00
C ARG A 145 40.20 14.83 3.38
N TYR A 146 40.78 15.67 4.22
CA TYR A 146 41.82 16.61 3.83
C TYR A 146 43.08 16.41 4.67
N GLU A 147 44.23 16.35 4.03
CA GLU A 147 45.52 16.27 4.70
C GLU A 147 46.20 17.65 4.64
N ALA A 148 46.64 18.15 5.79
CA ALA A 148 47.36 19.42 5.90
C ALA A 148 48.49 19.29 6.92
N GLY A 149 49.74 19.43 6.47
CA GLY A 149 50.92 19.21 7.31
C GLY A 149 50.91 17.79 7.91
N ASP A 150 51.10 17.69 9.23
CA ASP A 150 51.08 16.43 9.98
C ASP A 150 49.69 16.04 10.48
N SER A 151 48.63 16.66 9.96
CA SER A 151 47.25 16.43 10.42
C SER A 151 46.30 16.02 9.30
N THR A 152 45.47 15.02 9.59
CA THR A 152 44.36 14.59 8.71
C THR A 152 43.04 15.08 9.29
N TYR A 153 42.30 15.84 8.49
CA TYR A 153 40.98 16.39 8.79
C TYR A 153 39.92 15.53 8.10
N VAL A 154 38.98 15.00 8.86
CA VAL A 154 37.89 14.16 8.36
C VAL A 154 36.58 14.88 8.63
N MET A 155 35.85 15.23 7.58
CA MET A 155 34.54 15.85 7.66
C MET A 155 33.47 14.76 7.70
N MET A 156 32.58 14.82 8.68
CA MET A 156 31.53 13.84 8.91
C MET A 156 30.17 14.35 8.39
N SER A 157 29.23 13.44 8.11
CA SER A 157 27.91 13.77 7.57
C SER A 157 27.01 14.57 8.52
N ASP A 158 27.32 14.54 9.81
CA ASP A 158 26.67 15.35 10.84
C ASP A 158 27.27 16.78 10.94
N GLY A 159 28.24 17.12 10.08
CA GLY A 159 28.93 18.41 10.09
C GLY A 159 30.06 18.52 11.12
N SER A 160 30.28 17.48 11.93
CA SER A 160 31.44 17.42 12.83
C SER A 160 32.74 17.18 12.05
N VAL A 161 33.87 17.63 12.61
CA VAL A 161 35.19 17.47 12.00
C VAL A 161 36.10 16.77 12.98
N GLU A 162 36.77 15.71 12.54
CA GLU A 162 37.79 15.03 13.31
C GLU A 162 39.18 15.38 12.79
N VAL A 163 40.07 15.78 13.68
CA VAL A 163 41.47 16.09 13.37
C VAL A 163 42.34 15.01 13.98
N LEU A 164 43.01 14.24 13.14
CA LEU A 164 44.04 13.30 13.54
C LEU A 164 45.38 14.01 13.38
N GLY A 165 45.94 14.50 14.48
CA GLY A 165 47.25 15.12 14.49
C GLY A 165 48.29 14.28 15.23
N PRO A 166 49.54 14.75 15.32
CA PRO A 166 50.61 14.06 16.06
C PRO A 166 50.29 13.90 17.55
N ASN A 167 49.46 14.79 18.10
CA ASN A 167 49.05 14.78 19.52
C ASN A 167 47.82 13.90 19.79
N GLY A 168 47.28 13.21 18.78
CA GLY A 168 46.11 12.35 18.88
C GLY A 168 44.91 12.84 18.05
N ARG A 169 43.76 12.18 18.26
CA ARG A 169 42.51 12.47 17.56
C ARG A 169 41.64 13.42 18.39
N GLN A 170 41.23 14.54 17.81
CA GLN A 170 40.32 15.49 18.43
C GLN A 170 39.09 15.70 17.55
N ARG A 171 37.88 15.61 18.13
CA ARG A 171 36.61 15.81 17.42
C ARG A 171 36.02 17.17 17.79
N TYR A 172 35.62 17.91 16.77
CA TYR A 172 34.96 19.21 16.87
C TYR A 172 33.52 19.09 16.38
N ALA A 173 32.58 19.73 17.09
CA ALA A 173 31.16 19.70 16.73
C ALA A 173 30.87 20.36 15.37
N SER A 174 31.75 21.22 14.90
CA SER A 174 31.66 21.85 13.57
C SER A 174 33.01 22.39 13.11
N LEU A 175 33.10 22.70 11.82
CA LEU A 175 34.25 23.41 11.26
C LEU A 175 34.45 24.81 11.88
N ALA A 176 33.37 25.46 12.32
CA ALA A 176 33.45 26.74 13.04
C ALA A 176 34.10 26.59 14.42
N ALA A 177 33.78 25.50 15.14
CA ALA A 177 34.41 25.20 16.43
C ALA A 177 35.90 24.88 16.27
N LEU A 178 36.27 24.11 15.24
CA LEU A 178 37.67 23.88 14.88
C LEU A 178 38.40 25.18 14.58
N LYS A 179 37.79 26.06 13.77
CA LYS A 179 38.39 27.36 13.42
C LYS A 179 38.57 28.27 14.63
N ALA A 180 37.59 28.29 15.54
CA ALA A 180 37.68 29.06 16.77
C ALA A 180 38.83 28.56 17.66
N ASP A 181 38.98 27.25 17.83
CA ASP A 181 40.07 26.67 18.61
C ASP A 181 41.44 26.89 17.95
N ALA A 182 41.54 26.73 16.62
CA ALA A 182 42.77 27.02 15.89
C ALA A 182 43.18 28.50 15.99
N GLY A 183 42.22 29.42 15.87
CA GLY A 183 42.46 30.86 16.02
C GLY A 183 42.85 31.29 17.44
N LEU A 184 42.57 30.47 18.46
CA LEU A 184 43.04 30.70 19.83
C LEU A 184 44.45 30.14 20.07
N ARG A 185 44.95 29.28 19.17
CA ARG A 185 46.28 28.65 19.28
C ARG A 185 47.35 29.33 18.42
N GLU A 186 46.97 30.23 17.51
CA GLU A 186 47.93 31.10 16.82
C GLU A 186 48.27 32.31 17.72
N PRO A 187 49.56 32.52 18.07
CA PRO A 187 50.00 33.67 18.87
C PRO A 187 50.04 34.99 18.07
#